data_AF-A0A7C2LKR6-F1
#
_entry.id   AF-A0A7C2LKR6-F1
#
_cell.length_a   1.000
_cell.length_b   1.000
_cell.length_c   1.000
_cell.angle_alpha   90.00
_cell.angle_beta   90.00
_cell.angle_gamma   90.00
#
_symmetry.space_group_name_H-M   'P 1'
#
loop_
_entity.id
_entity.type
_entity.pdbx_description
1 polymer ?
#
loop_
_entity_poly.entity_id
_entity_poly.type
_entity_poly.pdbx_seq_one_letter_code
_entity_poly.pdbx_strand_id
1 'polypeptide(L)'
;LNNGYLGMVRQWQELFFSKRYSATCLKRRTTCPPACSNPGDTCLAYIPDFVKLAEAYEAVGIRVEKEDQIEPALKKAGEVKDRPVVIDFLIEEEANVWPMVPAGGANKDMLLGGKK
;
A
#
# COMPACT_ATOMS: atom_id res chain seq x y z
N LEU A 1 -2.57 -4.45 -4.22
CA LEU A 1 -1.40 -3.99 -3.43
C LEU A 1 -1.89 -2.91 -2.49
N ASN A 2 -1.96 -3.22 -1.21
CA ASN A 2 -2.55 -2.39 -0.18
C ASN A 2 -1.48 -2.06 0.85
N ASN A 3 -0.93 -0.85 0.75
CA ASN A 3 0.04 -0.31 1.70
C ASN A 3 -0.61 0.67 2.68
N GLY A 4 -1.94 0.87 2.65
CA GLY A 4 -2.62 1.81 3.53
C GLY A 4 -2.38 3.30 3.27
N TYR A 5 -1.68 3.69 2.19
CA TYR A 5 -1.33 5.07 1.87
C TYR A 5 -1.51 5.41 0.39
N LEU A 6 -1.58 6.70 0.10
CA LEU A 6 -1.28 7.25 -1.23
C LEU A 6 0.23 7.21 -1.49
N GLY A 7 0.76 6.00 -1.76
CA GLY A 7 2.19 5.68 -1.72
C GLY A 7 3.11 6.64 -2.50
N MET A 8 2.73 7.03 -3.72
CA MET A 8 3.56 7.94 -4.52
C MET A 8 3.64 9.33 -3.92
N VAL A 9 2.51 9.90 -3.50
CA VAL A 9 2.49 11.21 -2.84
C VAL A 9 3.21 11.15 -1.49
N ARG A 10 3.08 10.03 -0.77
CA ARG A 10 3.79 9.78 0.49
C ARG A 10 5.30 9.77 0.30
N GLN A 11 5.81 9.07 -0.73
CA GLN A 11 7.24 9.07 -1.07
C GLN A 11 7.76 10.50 -1.38
N TRP A 12 7.00 11.31 -2.13
CA TRP A 12 7.36 12.71 -2.37
C TRP A 12 7.38 13.55 -1.09
N GLN A 13 6.39 13.38 -0.21
CA GLN A 13 6.33 14.04 1.10
C GLN A 13 7.49 13.63 2.01
N GLU A 14 7.90 12.36 1.96
CA GLU A 14 9.08 11.87 2.66
C GLU A 14 10.37 12.52 2.14
N LEU A 15 10.57 12.55 0.82
CA LEU A 15 11.81 13.00 0.20
C LEU A 15 11.99 14.53 0.22
N PHE A 16 10.92 15.29 -0.02
CA PHE A 16 11.03 16.74 -0.29
C PHE A 16 10.34 17.61 0.77
N PHE A 17 9.58 17.01 1.69
CA PHE A 17 8.81 17.75 2.70
C PHE A 17 9.08 17.26 4.13
N SER A 18 10.29 16.73 4.39
CA SER A 18 10.74 16.32 5.73
C SER A 18 9.77 15.37 6.44
N LYS A 19 9.19 14.40 5.70
CA LYS A 19 8.19 13.45 6.21
C LYS A 19 6.93 14.11 6.78
N ARG A 20 6.60 15.33 6.35
CA ARG A 20 5.34 16.00 6.69
C ARG A 20 4.22 15.42 5.83
N TYR A 21 3.63 14.32 6.30
CA TYR A 21 2.58 13.65 5.57
C TYR A 21 1.26 14.41 5.67
N SER A 22 0.72 14.80 4.51
CA SER A 22 -0.53 15.56 4.42
C SER A 22 -1.52 14.80 3.55
N ALA A 23 -2.63 14.39 4.17
CA ALA A 23 -3.75 13.69 3.51
C ALA A 23 -3.36 12.42 2.72
N THR A 24 -2.27 11.75 3.09
CA THR A 24 -1.78 10.53 2.41
C THR A 24 -2.13 9.22 3.12
N CYS A 25 -2.38 9.25 4.43
CA CYS A 25 -2.82 8.08 5.19
C CYS A 25 -4.28 7.75 4.86
N LEU A 26 -4.52 6.59 4.24
CA LEU A 26 -5.86 6.13 3.89
C LEU A 26 -6.58 5.46 5.08
N LYS A 27 -5.85 5.15 6.16
CA LYS A 27 -6.40 4.67 7.44
C LYS A 27 -6.90 5.81 8.35
N ARG A 28 -6.71 7.08 7.95
CA ARG A 28 -7.04 8.25 8.77
C ARG A 28 -8.51 8.26 9.19
N ARG A 29 -8.75 8.48 10.48
CA ARG A 29 -10.08 8.66 11.08
C ARG A 29 -10.18 10.03 11.75
N THR A 30 -11.41 10.41 12.07
CA THR A 30 -11.71 11.57 12.93
C THR A 30 -11.12 11.44 14.33
N THR A 31 -10.86 10.21 14.79
CA THR A 31 -10.22 9.90 16.06
C THR A 31 -8.69 9.95 16.02
N CYS A 32 -8.07 10.08 14.84
CA CYS A 32 -6.62 10.16 14.73
C CYS A 32 -6.10 11.53 15.22
N PRO A 33 -4.92 11.58 15.86
CA PRO A 33 -4.29 12.84 16.25
C PRO A 33 -4.12 13.79 15.03
N PRO A 34 -4.22 15.11 15.23
CA PRO A 34 -4.10 16.09 14.13
C PRO A 34 -2.79 15.98 13.34
N ALA A 35 -1.70 15.58 14.01
CA ALA A 35 -0.36 15.41 13.44
C ALA A 35 0.06 13.93 13.28
N CYS A 36 -0.91 13.02 13.10
CA CYS A 36 -0.61 11.62 12.82
C CYS A 36 0.16 11.50 11.49
N SER A 37 1.43 11.08 11.59
CA SER A 37 2.37 11.04 10.48
C SER A 37 2.81 9.61 10.18
N ASN A 38 2.97 8.77 11.20
CA ASN A 38 3.54 7.43 11.04
C ASN A 38 2.53 6.34 11.40
N PRO A 39 2.66 5.15 10.81
CA PRO A 39 2.01 3.94 11.31
C PRO A 39 2.41 3.70 12.77
N GLY A 40 1.47 3.30 13.62
CA GLY A 40 1.74 2.92 14.99
C GLY A 40 0.76 1.84 15.47
N ASP A 41 1.05 1.24 16.62
CA ASP A 41 0.26 0.13 17.19
C ASP A 41 -1.21 0.48 17.48
N THR A 42 -1.53 1.77 17.48
CA THR A 42 -2.88 2.31 17.69
C THR A 42 -3.64 2.56 16.38
N CYS A 43 -3.04 2.28 15.22
CA CYS A 43 -3.68 2.44 13.93
C CYS A 43 -4.84 1.46 13.76
N LEU A 44 -6.01 2.00 13.41
CA LEU A 44 -7.19 1.21 13.14
C LEU A 44 -7.07 0.43 11.82
N ALA A 45 -7.88 -0.62 11.68
CA ALA A 45 -7.94 -1.39 10.46
C ALA A 45 -8.27 -0.52 9.23
N TYR A 46 -7.65 -0.87 8.10
CA TYR A 46 -7.94 -0.27 6.81
C TYR A 46 -9.39 -0.54 6.40
N ILE A 47 -10.08 0.47 5.86
CA ILE A 47 -11.44 0.33 5.31
C ILE A 47 -11.43 1.00 3.93
N PRO A 48 -12.05 0.40 2.91
CA PRO A 48 -12.91 -0.79 2.94
C PRO A 48 -12.17 -2.12 3.11
N ASP A 49 -12.89 -3.15 3.57
CA ASP A 49 -12.44 -4.54 3.48
C ASP A 49 -12.66 -5.03 2.04
N PHE A 50 -11.58 -5.11 1.26
CA PHE A 50 -11.65 -5.45 -0.16
C PHE A 50 -12.09 -6.89 -0.43
N VAL A 51 -11.88 -7.82 0.51
CA VAL A 51 -12.34 -9.21 0.37
C VAL A 51 -13.87 -9.24 0.44
N LYS A 52 -14.44 -8.62 1.47
CA LYS A 52 -15.90 -8.52 1.63
C LYS A 52 -16.53 -7.71 0.50
N LEU A 53 -15.85 -6.67 0.05
CA LEU A 53 -16.31 -5.90 -1.10
C LEU A 53 -16.38 -6.78 -2.35
N ALA A 54 -15.34 -7.57 -2.64
CA ALA A 54 -15.35 -8.49 -3.79
C ALA A 54 -16.48 -9.52 -3.70
N GLU A 55 -16.67 -10.12 -2.52
CA GLU A 55 -17.74 -11.09 -2.27
C GLU A 55 -19.14 -10.48 -2.50
N ALA A 56 -19.35 -9.21 -2.13
CA ALA A 56 -20.61 -8.52 -2.36
C ALA A 56 -20.94 -8.30 -3.85
N TYR A 57 -19.94 -8.32 -4.73
CA TYR A 57 -20.08 -8.26 -6.19
C TYR A 57 -19.95 -9.65 -6.85
N GLU A 58 -20.17 -10.73 -6.09
CA GLU A 58 -20.09 -12.13 -6.54
C GLU A 58 -18.70 -12.57 -7.03
N ALA A 59 -17.66 -11.79 -6.77
CA ALA A 59 -16.27 -12.12 -7.04
C ALA A 59 -15.64 -12.93 -5.88
N VAL A 60 -14.53 -13.61 -6.16
CA VAL A 60 -13.74 -14.29 -5.12
C VAL A 60 -12.78 -13.28 -4.49
N GLY A 61 -12.87 -13.09 -3.18
CA GLY A 61 -11.90 -12.30 -2.41
C GLY A 61 -10.80 -13.18 -1.80
N ILE A 62 -9.55 -12.77 -1.89
CA ILE A 62 -8.40 -13.43 -1.24
C ILE A 62 -7.57 -12.36 -0.53
N ARG A 63 -7.23 -12.58 0.74
CA ARG A 63 -6.29 -11.74 1.49
C ARG A 63 -4.94 -12.43 1.63
N VAL A 64 -3.87 -11.67 1.40
CA VAL A 64 -2.48 -12.11 1.55
C VAL A 64 -1.78 -11.15 2.51
N GLU A 65 -1.33 -11.65 3.66
CA GLU A 65 -0.67 -10.87 4.71
C GLU A 65 0.81 -11.20 4.86
N LYS A 66 1.23 -12.35 4.32
CA LYS A 66 2.59 -12.88 4.47
C LYS A 66 3.11 -13.39 3.12
N GLU A 67 4.43 -13.40 2.97
CA GLU A 67 5.08 -13.81 1.72
C GLU A 67 4.79 -15.27 1.34
N ASP A 68 4.69 -16.16 2.32
CA ASP A 68 4.39 -17.60 2.12
C ASP A 68 2.98 -17.85 1.56
N GLN A 69 2.09 -16.86 1.65
CA GLN A 69 0.73 -16.92 1.12
C GLN A 69 0.62 -16.47 -0.34
N ILE A 70 1.66 -15.84 -0.90
CA ILE A 70 1.62 -15.26 -2.26
C ILE A 70 1.39 -16.35 -3.31
N GLU A 71 2.24 -17.38 -3.33
CA GLU A 71 2.15 -18.44 -4.34
C GLU A 71 0.85 -19.25 -4.24
N PRO A 72 0.40 -19.69 -3.05
CA PRO A 72 -0.92 -20.31 -2.89
C PRO A 72 -2.09 -19.42 -3.36
N ALA A 73 -2.05 -18.12 -3.08
CA ALA A 73 -3.11 -17.19 -3.48
C ALA A 73 -3.19 -17.04 -5.01
N LEU A 74 -2.05 -16.94 -5.70
CA LEU A 74 -1.99 -16.87 -7.16
C LEU A 74 -2.48 -18.17 -7.81
N LYS A 75 -2.12 -19.34 -7.25
CA LYS A 75 -2.61 -20.64 -7.71
C LYS A 75 -4.13 -20.73 -7.59
N LYS A 76 -4.67 -20.45 -6.40
CA LYS A 76 -6.12 -20.43 -6.15
C LYS A 76 -6.86 -19.47 -7.09
N ALA A 77 -6.30 -18.28 -7.32
CA ALA A 77 -6.89 -17.32 -8.26
C ALA A 77 -6.89 -17.85 -9.70
N GLY A 78 -5.84 -18.56 -10.12
CA GLY A 78 -5.75 -19.17 -11.45
C GLY A 78 -6.70 -20.35 -11.68
N GLU A 79 -7.15 -21.04 -10.63
CA GLU A 79 -8.11 -22.14 -10.69
C GLU A 79 -9.55 -21.66 -10.90
N VAL A 80 -9.89 -20.44 -10.49
CA VAL A 80 -11.22 -19.85 -10.68
C VAL A 80 -11.41 -19.49 -12.16
N LYS A 81 -12.46 -20.05 -12.80
CA LYS A 81 -12.77 -19.85 -14.23
C LYS A 81 -14.14 -19.22 -14.48
N ASP A 82 -14.98 -19.16 -13.46
CA ASP A 82 -16.39 -18.80 -13.54
C ASP A 82 -16.68 -17.35 -13.12
N ARG A 83 -15.75 -16.68 -12.43
CA ARG A 83 -15.93 -15.31 -11.91
C ARG A 83 -14.60 -14.58 -11.64
N PRO A 84 -14.61 -13.25 -11.50
CA PRO A 84 -13.41 -12.47 -11.17
C PRO A 84 -12.85 -12.81 -9.79
N VAL A 85 -11.54 -12.60 -9.63
CA VAL A 85 -10.83 -12.74 -8.35
C VAL A 85 -10.16 -11.42 -7.99
N VAL A 86 -10.37 -10.97 -6.76
CA VAL A 86 -9.69 -9.80 -6.17
C VAL A 86 -8.74 -10.30 -5.09
N ILE A 87 -7.45 -10.00 -5.25
CA ILE A 87 -6.43 -10.34 -4.24
C ILE A 87 -5.94 -9.06 -3.55
N ASP A 88 -6.22 -8.97 -2.25
CA ASP A 88 -5.77 -7.91 -1.36
C ASP A 88 -4.43 -8.30 -0.73
N PHE A 89 -3.34 -7.89 -1.38
CA PHE A 89 -1.98 -8.03 -0.86
C PHE A 89 -1.66 -6.91 0.12
N LEU A 90 -1.55 -7.22 1.40
CA LEU A 90 -1.01 -6.31 2.39
C LEU A 90 0.51 -6.25 2.24
N ILE A 91 1.03 -5.05 2.04
CA ILE A 91 2.45 -4.79 1.86
C ILE A 91 2.93 -3.73 2.85
N GLU A 92 4.24 -3.60 2.98
CA GLU A 92 4.86 -2.61 3.86
C GLU A 92 4.41 -1.19 3.52
N GLU A 93 4.00 -0.44 4.56
CA GLU A 93 3.39 0.88 4.42
C GLU A 93 4.37 1.93 3.92
N GLU A 94 5.66 1.79 4.30
CA GLU A 94 6.73 2.75 4.02
C GLU A 94 7.63 2.36 2.83
N ALA A 95 7.32 1.29 2.10
CA ALA A 95 8.07 0.89 0.90
C ALA A 95 8.07 2.01 -0.17
N ASN A 96 9.25 2.35 -0.68
CA ASN A 96 9.48 3.40 -1.69
C ASN A 96 9.88 2.77 -3.03
N VAL A 97 9.55 3.44 -4.13
CA VAL A 97 9.92 2.99 -5.48
C VAL A 97 11.29 3.55 -5.84
N TRP A 98 12.20 2.64 -6.18
CA TRP A 98 13.56 2.94 -6.59
C TRP A 98 13.91 2.17 -7.87
N PRO A 99 14.86 2.66 -8.69
CA PRO A 99 15.51 3.97 -8.57
C PRO A 99 14.59 5.13 -9.00
N MET A 100 14.93 6.36 -8.58
CA MET A 100 14.14 7.56 -8.90
C MET A 100 15.05 8.70 -9.35
N VAL A 101 14.73 9.34 -10.49
CA VAL A 101 15.33 10.62 -10.88
C VAL A 101 14.41 11.74 -10.39
N PRO A 102 14.90 12.68 -9.55
CA PRO A 102 14.09 13.82 -9.09
C PRO A 102 13.60 14.67 -10.26
N ALA A 103 12.48 15.38 -10.07
CA ALA A 103 11.98 16.29 -11.11
C ALA A 103 13.03 17.36 -11.46
N GLY A 104 13.31 17.50 -12.75
CA GLY A 104 14.34 18.40 -13.26
C GLY A 104 15.78 17.86 -13.18
N GLY A 105 16.00 16.66 -12.66
CA GLY A 105 17.30 15.99 -12.62
C GLY A 105 17.65 15.27 -13.93
N ALA A 106 18.94 15.01 -14.14
CA ALA A 106 19.41 14.15 -15.23
C ALA A 106 19.53 12.69 -14.77
N ASN A 107 19.64 11.75 -15.71
CA ASN A 107 19.78 10.31 -15.38
C ASN A 107 20.99 9.98 -14.47
N LYS A 108 22.00 10.85 -14.45
CA LYS A 108 23.16 10.72 -13.54
C LYS A 108 22.83 11.06 -12.08
N ASP A 109 21.76 11.81 -11.83
CA ASP A 109 21.32 12.26 -10.50
C ASP A 109 20.32 11.26 -9.86
N MET A 110 20.39 10.01 -10.31
CA MET A 110 19.49 8.93 -9.92
C MET A 110 19.70 8.54 -8.45
N LEU A 111 18.60 8.53 -7.70
CA LEU A 111 18.54 8.02 -6.34
C LEU A 111 18.32 6.51 -6.38
N LEU A 112 19.25 5.74 -5.80
CA LEU A 112 19.24 4.27 -5.88
C LEU A 112 18.51 3.56 -4.73
N GLY A 113 18.05 4.31 -3.72
CA GLY A 113 17.41 3.73 -2.53
C GLY A 113 18.40 2.95 -1.66
N GLY A 114 18.91 3.59 -0.60
CA GLY A 114 19.66 2.87 0.43
C GLY A 114 18.70 2.13 1.35
N LYS A 115 18.96 0.84 1.61
CA LYS A 115 18.35 0.15 2.76
C LYS A 115 18.74 0.94 4.01
N LYS A 116 17.77 1.47 4.74
CA LYS A 116 17.97 1.78 6.17
C LYS A 116 17.90 0.49 6.96
#